data_AF-A0A453PZI8-F1
#
_entry.id   AF-A0A453PZI8-F1
#
_cell.length_a   1.000
_cell.length_b   1.000
_cell.length_c   1.000
_cell.angle_alpha   90.00
_cell.angle_beta   90.00
_cell.angle_gamma   90.00
#
_symmetry.space_group_name_H-M   'P 1'
#
loop_
_entity.id
_entity.type
_entity.pdbx_description
1 polymer ?
#
loop_
_entity_poly.entity_id
_entity_poly.type
_entity_poly.pdbx_seq_one_letter_code
_entity_poly.pdbx_strand_id
1 'polypeptide(L)'
;LVLCFMMAVKVGQHQDLLDSQVRDEMTIEALEEITHLVMGCLNMSGAERPTMKEVAERLEMLRRYHNHPWAQADANPEEEQSLLAMERHNVNYKFTQDCVLDFEASSTYSYSL
;
A
#
# COMPACT_ATOMS: atom_id res chain seq x y z
N LEU A 1 15.60 2.39 -10.36
CA LEU A 1 14.25 1.84 -10.09
C LEU A 1 13.61 2.50 -8.87
N VAL A 2 14.10 2.29 -7.64
CA VAL A 2 13.51 2.91 -6.42
C VAL A 2 13.40 4.43 -6.49
N LEU A 3 14.48 5.12 -6.87
CA LEU A 3 14.48 6.58 -7.03
C LEU A 3 13.48 7.06 -8.11
N CYS A 4 13.37 6.32 -9.22
CA CYS A 4 12.44 6.66 -10.30
C CYS A 4 10.99 6.58 -9.80
N PHE A 5 10.66 5.55 -9.02
CA PHE A 5 9.35 5.41 -8.41
C PHE A 5 9.04 6.56 -7.45
N MET A 6 9.95 6.87 -6.51
CA MET A 6 9.75 7.98 -5.56
C MET A 6 9.57 9.33 -6.26
N MET A 7 10.33 9.60 -7.33
CA MET A 7 10.17 10.81 -8.13
C MET A 7 8.83 10.83 -8.87
N ALA A 8 8.44 9.73 -9.50
CA ALA A 8 7.17 9.61 -10.21
C ALA A 8 5.97 9.81 -9.26
N VAL A 9 6.02 9.25 -8.05
CA VAL A 9 5.01 9.48 -7.00
C VAL A 9 4.94 10.96 -6.65
N LYS A 10 6.10 11.62 -6.44
CA LYS A 10 6.15 13.05 -6.11
C LYS A 10 5.54 13.96 -7.18
N VAL A 11 5.63 13.58 -8.46
CA VAL A 11 5.02 14.32 -9.57
C VAL A 11 3.65 13.78 -9.98
N GLY A 12 3.11 12.78 -9.28
CA GLY A 12 1.80 12.18 -9.57
C GLY A 12 1.74 11.28 -10.82
N GLN A 13 2.89 10.84 -11.34
CA GLN A 13 3.02 10.06 -12.59
C GLN A 13 3.45 8.60 -12.35
N HIS A 14 3.20 8.06 -11.16
CA HIS A 14 3.58 6.69 -10.81
C HIS A 14 2.79 5.63 -11.60
N GLN A 15 1.65 6.01 -12.19
CA GLN A 15 0.87 5.15 -13.11
C GLN A 15 1.63 4.82 -14.40
N ASP A 16 2.52 5.74 -14.85
CA ASP A 16 3.29 5.58 -16.10
C ASP A 16 4.41 4.54 -15.97
N LEU A 17 4.78 4.19 -14.73
CA LEU A 17 5.77 3.15 -14.42
C LEU A 17 5.17 1.75 -14.42
N LEU A 18 3.84 1.62 -14.41
CA LEU A 18 3.16 0.34 -14.41
C LEU A 18 3.14 -0.26 -15.82
N ASP A 19 3.20 -1.59 -15.87
CA ASP A 19 2.88 -2.31 -17.10
C ASP A 19 1.48 -1.94 -17.58
N SER A 20 1.27 -1.87 -18.90
CA SER A 20 -0.02 -1.50 -19.48
C SER A 20 -1.16 -2.37 -18.98
N GLN A 21 -0.93 -3.68 -18.83
CA GLN A 21 -1.96 -4.59 -18.33
C GLN A 21 -2.33 -4.24 -16.88
N VAL A 22 -1.33 -4.00 -16.03
CA VAL A 22 -1.55 -3.65 -14.62
C VAL A 22 -2.28 -2.31 -14.50
N ARG A 23 -1.90 -1.31 -15.30
CA ARG A 23 -2.54 0.00 -15.29
C ARG A 23 -4.01 -0.07 -15.71
N ASP A 24 -4.35 -0.92 -16.67
CA ASP A 24 -5.72 -1.03 -17.20
C ASP A 24 -6.62 -1.88 -16.27
N GLU A 25 -6.06 -2.83 -15.53
CA GLU A 25 -6.79 -3.70 -14.60
C GLU A 25 -6.96 -3.10 -13.20
N MET A 26 -6.07 -2.19 -12.79
CA MET A 26 -6.01 -1.65 -11.44
C MET A 26 -6.88 -0.41 -11.25
N THR A 27 -7.64 -0.35 -10.15
CA THR A 27 -8.36 0.89 -9.79
C THR A 27 -7.41 1.95 -9.24
N ILE A 28 -7.78 3.23 -9.39
CA ILE A 28 -6.99 4.35 -8.91
C ILE A 28 -6.81 4.26 -7.39
N GLU A 29 -7.84 3.86 -6.66
CA GLU A 29 -7.81 3.72 -5.19
C GLU A 29 -6.84 2.62 -4.75
N ALA A 30 -6.84 1.48 -5.45
CA ALA A 30 -5.90 0.41 -5.16
C ALA A 30 -4.46 0.86 -5.45
N LEU A 31 -4.24 1.65 -6.50
CA LEU A 31 -2.92 2.18 -6.84
C LEU A 31 -2.41 3.17 -5.79
N GLU A 32 -3.28 4.04 -5.29
CA GLU A 32 -2.93 4.98 -4.21
C GLU A 32 -2.52 4.24 -2.94
N GLU A 33 -3.27 3.20 -2.55
CA GLU A 33 -2.96 2.38 -1.37
C GLU A 33 -1.65 1.58 -1.53
N ILE A 34 -1.42 0.96 -2.69
CA ILE A 34 -0.14 0.30 -2.96
C ILE A 34 1.00 1.31 -2.95
N THR A 35 0.80 2.50 -3.51
CA THR A 35 1.80 3.56 -3.52
C THR A 35 2.14 3.99 -2.10
N HIS A 36 1.16 4.21 -1.23
CA HIS A 36 1.38 4.51 0.18
C HIS A 36 2.14 3.38 0.90
N LEU A 37 1.76 2.12 0.65
CA LEU A 37 2.44 0.98 1.25
C LEU A 37 3.91 0.88 0.82
N VAL A 38 4.19 1.04 -0.48
CA VAL A 38 5.55 1.03 -1.02
C VAL A 38 6.37 2.21 -0.47
N MET A 39 5.79 3.41 -0.37
CA MET A 39 6.47 4.57 0.22
C MET A 39 6.82 4.35 1.69
N GLY A 40 5.95 3.70 2.47
CA GLY A 40 6.25 3.28 3.84
C GLY A 40 7.41 2.28 3.92
N CYS A 41 7.39 1.25 3.06
CA CYS A 41 8.48 0.26 2.98
C CYS A 41 9.83 0.88 2.59
N LEU A 42 9.80 1.92 1.76
CA LEU A 42 10.99 2.64 1.28
C LEU A 42 11.44 3.77 2.22
N ASN A 43 10.82 3.93 3.39
CA ASN A 43 11.17 5.00 4.31
C ASN A 43 12.67 4.94 4.71
N MET A 44 13.31 6.12 4.74
CA MET A 44 14.71 6.26 5.13
C MET A 44 14.93 5.97 6.62
N SER A 45 13.92 6.26 7.45
CA SER A 45 13.88 5.83 8.84
C SER A 45 13.40 4.38 8.93
N GLY A 46 14.25 3.50 9.46
CA GLY A 46 13.88 2.10 9.67
C GLY A 46 12.72 1.92 10.66
N ALA A 47 12.52 2.86 11.60
CA ALA A 47 11.45 2.82 12.58
C ALA A 47 10.06 3.13 11.98
N GLU A 48 10.03 3.89 10.88
CA GLU A 48 8.81 4.24 10.15
C GLU A 48 8.43 3.17 9.11
N ARG A 49 9.30 2.18 8.89
CA ARG A 49 8.99 1.09 7.96
C ARG A 49 7.94 0.18 8.61
N PRO A 50 6.88 -0.18 7.86
CA PRO A 50 5.91 -1.14 8.35
C PRO A 50 6.58 -2.49 8.57
N THR A 51 6.07 -3.23 9.55
CA THR A 51 6.44 -4.62 9.74
C THR A 51 5.93 -5.46 8.58
N MET A 52 6.60 -6.58 8.26
CA MET A 52 6.13 -7.48 7.21
C MET A 52 4.72 -8.04 7.49
N LYS A 53 4.31 -8.12 8.75
CA LYS A 53 2.94 -8.47 9.14
C LYS A 53 1.95 -7.43 8.63
N GLU A 54 2.18 -6.15 8.90
CA GLU A 54 1.31 -5.06 8.43
C GLU A 54 1.31 -4.95 6.91
N VAL A 55 2.45 -5.20 6.25
CA VAL A 55 2.54 -5.25 4.79
C VAL A 55 1.65 -6.36 4.23
N ALA A 56 1.74 -7.57 4.80
CA ALA A 56 0.93 -8.71 4.37
C ALA A 56 -0.57 -8.45 4.58
N GLU A 57 -0.96 -7.92 5.75
CA GLU A 57 -2.35 -7.59 6.06
C GLU A 57 -2.93 -6.56 5.09
N ARG A 58 -2.17 -5.50 4.75
CA ARG A 58 -2.61 -4.48 3.80
C ARG A 58 -2.76 -5.02 2.38
N LEU A 59 -1.82 -5.83 1.91
CA LEU A 59 -1.90 -6.48 0.60
C LEU A 59 -3.08 -7.45 0.52
N GLU A 60 -3.33 -8.21 1.59
CA GLU A 60 -4.46 -9.16 1.63
C GLU A 60 -5.80 -8.44 1.57
N MET A 61 -5.93 -7.29 2.24
CA MET A 61 -7.12 -6.44 2.12
C MET A 61 -7.33 -6.00 0.67
N LEU A 62 -6.31 -5.42 0.04
CA LEU A 62 -6.39 -4.98 -1.37
C LEU A 62 -6.77 -6.12 -2.32
N ARG A 63 -6.24 -7.32 -2.07
CA ARG A 63 -6.58 -8.52 -2.84
C ARG A 63 -8.07 -8.89 -2.73
N ARG A 64 -8.62 -8.87 -1.51
CA ARG A 64 -10.03 -9.21 -1.26
C ARG A 64 -11.01 -8.19 -1.84
N TYR A 65 -10.66 -6.90 -1.83
CA TYR A 65 -11.54 -5.85 -2.38
C TYR A 65 -11.70 -5.93 -3.90
N HIS A 66 -10.69 -6.41 -4.62
CA HIS A 66 -10.69 -6.37 -6.08
C HIS A 66 -11.37 -7.59 -6.75
N ASN A 67 -11.89 -8.57 -6.00
CA ASN A 67 -12.46 -9.83 -6.51
C ASN A 67 -11.64 -10.43 -7.68
N HIS A 68 -10.31 -10.30 -7.62
CA HIS A 68 -9.45 -10.71 -8.72
C HIS A 68 -9.40 -12.25 -8.78
N PRO A 69 -9.26 -12.88 -9.95
CA PRO A 69 -9.12 -14.34 -10.07
C PRO A 69 -8.03 -14.93 -9.15
N TRP A 70 -6.99 -14.16 -8.84
CA TRP A 70 -5.93 -14.55 -7.89
C TRP A 70 -6.41 -14.63 -6.43
N ALA A 71 -7.49 -13.93 -6.06
CA ALA A 71 -8.12 -14.11 -4.75
C ALA A 71 -8.77 -15.50 -4.59
N GLN A 72 -9.11 -16.16 -5.71
CA GLN A 72 -9.70 -17.51 -5.72
C GLN A 72 -8.67 -18.62 -5.94
N ALA A 73 -7.48 -18.30 -6.47
CA ALA A 73 -6.44 -19.28 -6.76
C ALA A 73 -5.79 -19.86 -5.49
N ASP A 74 -5.79 -19.11 -4.39
CA ASP A 74 -5.30 -19.54 -3.07
C ASP A 74 -6.46 -19.90 -2.12
N ALA A 75 -7.59 -20.41 -2.64
CA ALA A 75 -8.62 -20.99 -1.79
C ALA A 75 -8.15 -22.35 -1.23
N ASN A 76 -7.08 -22.34 -0.43
CA ASN A 76 -6.70 -23.45 0.41
C ASN A 76 -7.60 -23.42 1.66
N PRO A 77 -8.48 -24.42 1.87
CA PRO A 77 -9.44 -24.40 2.97
C PRO A 77 -8.82 -24.40 4.38
N GLU A 78 -7.51 -24.61 4.50
CA GLU A 78 -6.76 -24.50 5.76
C GLU A 78 -6.35 -23.05 6.11
N GLU A 79 -6.14 -22.17 5.12
CA GLU A 79 -5.83 -20.76 5.35
C GLU A 79 -7.06 -19.97 5.80
N GLU A 80 -8.25 -20.24 5.24
CA GLU A 80 -9.51 -19.63 5.68
C GLU A 80 -9.80 -19.88 7.17
N GLN A 81 -9.47 -21.08 7.69
CA GLN A 81 -9.69 -21.42 9.10
C GLN A 81 -8.72 -20.69 10.05
N SER A 82 -7.50 -20.40 9.62
CA SER A 82 -6.56 -19.57 10.39
C SER A 82 -6.96 -18.10 10.39
N LEU A 83 -7.58 -17.62 9.31
CA LEU A 83 -8.03 -16.23 9.16
C LEU A 83 -9.27 -15.90 9.99
N LEU A 84 -10.23 -16.82 10.11
CA LEU A 84 -11.42 -16.66 10.97
C LEU A 84 -11.08 -16.57 12.47
N ALA A 85 -9.90 -17.06 12.89
CA ALA A 85 -9.41 -16.91 14.25
C ALA A 85 -8.88 -15.49 14.55
N MET A 86 -8.43 -14.76 13.53
CA MET A 86 -7.86 -13.41 13.64
C MET A 86 -8.94 -12.29 13.59
N GLU A 87 -10.07 -12.54 12.92
CA GLU A 87 -11.18 -11.57 12.75
C GLU A 87 -11.80 -11.10 14.07
N ARG A 88 -11.64 -11.85 15.18
CA ARG A 88 -12.17 -11.47 16.49
C ARG A 88 -11.46 -10.28 17.15
N HIS A 89 -10.38 -9.77 16.55
CA HIS A 89 -9.57 -8.68 17.11
C HIS A 89 -9.23 -7.56 16.13
N ASN A 90 -10.01 -7.33 15.06
CA ASN A 90 -9.71 -6.20 14.18
C ASN A 90 -10.40 -4.91 14.62
N VAL A 91 -9.58 -4.00 15.14
CA VAL A 91 -9.92 -2.62 15.47
C VAL A 91 -10.19 -1.89 14.15
N ASN A 92 -11.40 -1.35 14.02
CA ASN A 92 -11.93 -0.56 12.91
C ASN A 92 -10.91 0.42 12.27
N TYR A 93 -10.11 -0.05 11.31
CA TYR A 93 -9.42 0.83 10.36
C TYR A 93 -10.39 1.13 9.23
N LYS A 94 -11.14 2.22 9.43
CA LYS A 94 -11.91 2.87 8.39
C LYS A 94 -10.98 3.30 7.26
N PHE A 95 -11.29 2.86 6.05
CA PHE A 95 -10.91 3.56 4.82
C PHE A 95 -11.61 4.93 4.84
N THR A 96 -11.05 5.87 5.58
CA THR A 96 -11.49 7.27 5.57
C THR A 96 -10.34 8.12 5.09
N GLN A 97 -10.54 8.61 3.87
CA GLN A 97 -10.13 9.90 3.36
C GLN A 97 -10.01 10.96 4.47
N ASP A 98 -8.85 11.00 5.13
CA ASP A 98 -8.51 12.02 6.14
C ASP A 98 -6.99 12.37 6.15
N CYS A 99 -6.17 11.83 5.25
CA CYS A 99 -4.73 12.13 5.19
C CYS A 99 -4.37 13.25 4.19
N VAL A 100 -5.31 14.16 3.86
CA VAL A 100 -4.99 15.34 3.04
C VAL A 100 -4.28 16.43 3.86
N LEU A 101 -4.18 16.29 5.18
CA LEU A 101 -3.67 17.35 6.06
C LEU A 101 -2.63 16.83 7.04
N ASP A 102 -1.41 16.56 6.56
CA ASP A 102 -0.17 16.71 7.35
C ASP A 102 1.13 16.74 6.48
N PHE A 103 1.03 17.13 5.21
CA PHE A 103 2.22 17.36 4.38
C PHE A 103 2.83 18.77 4.57
N GLU A 104 2.17 19.67 5.31
CA GLU A 104 2.68 21.02 5.59
C GLU A 104 3.33 21.15 6.98
N ALA A 105 4.27 20.28 7.33
CA ALA A 105 5.11 20.51 8.52
C ALA A 105 6.57 20.00 8.43
N SER A 106 7.06 19.65 7.24
CA SER A 106 8.49 19.34 7.07
C SER A 106 9.13 19.99 5.86
N SER A 107 8.78 21.26 5.61
CA SER A 107 9.65 22.18 4.88
C SER A 107 10.60 22.83 5.87
N THR A 108 11.65 22.12 6.28
CA THR A 108 12.93 22.67 6.80
C THR A 108 13.91 21.53 7.06
N TYR A 109 14.53 21.00 6.02
CA TYR A 109 15.86 20.42 6.17
C TYR A 109 16.78 20.98 5.09
N SER A 110 17.62 21.93 5.51
CA SER A 110 18.64 22.56 4.70
C SER A 110 19.69 21.55 4.28
N TYR A 111 19.97 21.47 2.98
CA TYR A 111 21.20 20.85 2.47
C TYR A 111 22.36 21.82 2.69
N SER A 112 23.43 21.35 3.33
CA SER A 112 24.75 21.98 3.29
C SER A 112 25.69 21.06 2.50
N LEU A 113 26.35 21.66 1.51
CA LEU A 113 27.41 21.08 0.67
C LEU A 113 28.64 20.65 1.48
#